data_AF-A0A2U2MY63-F1
#
_entry.id   AF-A0A2U2MY63-F1
#
_cell.length_a   1.000
_cell.length_b   1.000
_cell.length_c   1.000
_cell.angle_alpha   90.00
_cell.angle_beta   90.00
_cell.angle_gamma   90.00
#
_symmetry.space_group_name_H-M   'P 1'
#
loop_
_entity.id
_entity.type
_entity.pdbx_description
1 polymer ?
#
loop_
_entity_poly.entity_id
_entity_poly.type
_entity_poly.pdbx_seq_one_letter_code
_entity_poly.pdbx_strand_id
1 'polypeptide(L)'
;MPLPSTYRYTAYNASGASSDITVEEQAWKFDSNGALSYGTWTTRMNAVTTADGTLGTGATVDNSTAKNIGANLLVSATGTGTAGVITVFLEFSDDGGTTWPDAQEGIPIGSLDAGDSNVAMTA
;
A
#
# COMPACT_ATOMS: atom_id res chain seq x y z
N MET A 1 1.61 -11.32 5.39
CA MET A 1 0.54 -11.57 6.39
C MET A 1 -0.75 -11.76 5.59
N PRO A 2 -1.77 -12.54 6.02
CA PRO A 2 -3.02 -12.55 5.27
C PRO A 2 -3.61 -11.14 5.12
N LEU A 3 -4.02 -10.78 3.90
CA LEU A 3 -4.68 -9.50 3.68
C LEU A 3 -5.99 -9.43 4.48
N PRO A 4 -6.25 -8.30 5.18
CA PRO A 4 -7.50 -8.09 5.92
C PRO A 4 -8.74 -8.13 5.02
N SER A 5 -9.93 -8.22 5.63
CA SER A 5 -11.22 -8.18 4.90
C SER A 5 -11.50 -6.80 4.30
N THR A 6 -11.11 -5.73 4.98
CA THR A 6 -11.14 -4.36 4.45
C THR A 6 -9.82 -3.71 4.79
N TYR A 7 -9.13 -3.16 3.79
CA TYR A 7 -7.80 -2.58 3.98
C TYR A 7 -7.56 -1.39 3.05
N ARG A 8 -6.49 -0.65 3.30
CA ARG A 8 -5.93 0.35 2.37
C ARG A 8 -4.42 0.44 2.55
N TYR A 9 -3.76 1.02 1.57
CA TYR A 9 -2.35 1.40 1.69
C TYR A 9 -2.24 2.85 2.10
N THR A 10 -1.35 3.15 3.04
CA THR A 10 -0.93 4.52 3.36
C THR A 10 0.57 4.64 3.17
N ALA A 11 1.05 5.88 2.99
CA ALA A 11 2.47 6.13 2.88
C ALA A 11 2.86 7.37 3.67
N TYR A 12 3.75 7.20 4.66
CA TYR A 12 4.32 8.31 5.40
C TYR A 12 5.56 8.81 4.67
N ASN A 13 5.55 10.08 4.29
CA ASN A 13 6.69 10.70 3.61
C ASN A 13 7.55 11.45 4.62
N ALA A 14 8.78 10.97 4.84
CA ALA A 14 9.80 11.67 5.62
C ALA A 14 11.04 11.98 4.76
N SER A 15 10.85 12.19 3.45
CA SER A 15 11.93 12.39 2.48
C SER A 15 12.44 13.84 2.43
N GLY A 16 11.95 14.75 3.29
CA GLY A 16 12.38 16.14 3.33
C GLY A 16 11.80 17.01 2.21
N ALA A 17 10.90 16.47 1.37
CA ALA A 17 10.14 17.19 0.36
C ALA A 17 8.85 16.44 0.01
N SER A 18 7.93 17.09 -0.70
CA SER A 18 6.74 16.40 -1.22
C SER A 18 7.10 15.38 -2.30
N SER A 19 6.40 14.25 -2.32
CA SER A 19 6.51 13.21 -3.35
C SER A 19 5.13 12.69 -3.74
N ASP A 20 4.96 12.33 -5.01
CA ASP A 20 3.76 11.66 -5.50
C ASP A 20 3.95 10.16 -5.42
N ILE A 21 3.10 9.49 -4.63
CA ILE A 21 3.27 8.08 -4.30
C ILE A 21 2.25 7.25 -5.08
N THR A 22 2.75 6.22 -5.76
CA THR A 22 1.94 5.25 -6.50
C THR A 22 2.19 3.86 -5.94
N VAL A 23 1.11 3.12 -5.69
CA VAL A 23 1.13 1.73 -5.23
C VAL A 23 0.27 0.92 -6.18
N GLU A 24 0.88 -0.02 -6.88
CA GLU A 24 0.20 -1.02 -7.67
C GLU A 24 0.22 -2.36 -6.95
N GLU A 25 -0.89 -3.07 -6.99
CA GLU A 25 -1.09 -4.31 -6.26
C GLU A 25 -1.46 -5.46 -7.20
N GLN A 26 -0.80 -6.59 -7.03
CA GLN A 26 -1.21 -7.89 -7.56
C GLN A 26 -1.54 -8.82 -6.39
N ALA A 27 -2.82 -8.86 -6.02
CA ALA A 27 -3.32 -9.74 -4.97
C ALA A 27 -3.32 -11.21 -5.41
N TRP A 28 -3.11 -12.12 -4.47
CA TRP A 28 -3.08 -13.57 -4.73
C TRP A 28 -3.81 -14.39 -3.66
N LYS A 29 -4.21 -15.60 -4.06
CA LYS A 29 -4.88 -16.59 -3.21
C LYS A 29 -4.65 -18.01 -3.70
N PHE A 30 -5.08 -18.99 -2.90
CA PHE A 30 -5.24 -20.35 -3.40
C PHE A 30 -6.55 -20.48 -4.17
N ASP A 31 -6.51 -21.12 -5.34
CA ASP A 31 -7.69 -21.48 -6.11
C ASP A 31 -8.39 -22.74 -5.55
N SER A 32 -9.47 -23.17 -6.21
CA SER A 32 -10.23 -24.35 -5.79
C SER A 32 -9.43 -25.66 -5.83
N ASN A 33 -8.32 -25.69 -6.56
CA ASN A 33 -7.44 -26.83 -6.68
C ASN A 33 -6.24 -26.74 -5.72
N GLY A 34 -6.18 -25.68 -4.89
CA GLY A 34 -5.09 -25.43 -3.96
C GLY A 34 -3.83 -24.84 -4.61
N ALA A 35 -3.89 -24.43 -5.88
CA ALA A 35 -2.77 -23.77 -6.55
C ALA A 35 -2.78 -22.26 -6.29
N LEU A 36 -1.61 -21.62 -6.36
CA LEU A 36 -1.53 -20.16 -6.28
C LEU A 36 -2.13 -19.53 -7.54
N SER A 37 -3.05 -18.60 -7.33
CA SER A 37 -3.68 -17.78 -8.36
C SER A 37 -3.37 -16.31 -8.09
N TYR A 38 -2.88 -15.63 -9.11
CA TYR A 38 -2.54 -14.22 -9.06
C TYR A 38 -3.57 -13.41 -9.84
N GLY A 39 -3.98 -12.29 -9.24
CA GLY A 39 -4.82 -11.30 -9.90
C GLY A 39 -4.07 -10.49 -10.95
N THR A 40 -4.75 -9.50 -11.50
CA THR A 40 -4.15 -8.45 -12.33
C THR A 40 -3.62 -7.31 -11.46
N TRP A 41 -2.59 -6.62 -11.94
CA TRP A 41 -2.12 -5.39 -11.32
C TRP A 41 -3.24 -4.34 -11.28
N THR A 42 -3.45 -3.75 -10.10
CA THR A 42 -4.46 -2.72 -9.84
C THR A 42 -3.84 -1.58 -9.04
N THR A 43 -3.99 -0.35 -9.52
CA THR A 43 -3.52 0.84 -8.79
C THR A 43 -4.36 1.09 -7.54
N ARG A 44 -3.71 1.19 -6.37
CA ARG A 44 -4.33 1.42 -5.06
C ARG A 44 -4.03 2.80 -4.49
N MET A 45 -2.87 3.34 -4.85
CA MET A 45 -2.53 4.76 -4.72
C MET A 45 -2.13 5.25 -6.10
N ASN A 46 -2.75 6.31 -6.60
CA ASN A 46 -2.48 6.86 -7.93
C ASN A 46 -1.91 8.28 -7.79
N ALA A 47 -0.57 8.40 -7.84
CA ALA A 47 0.14 9.67 -7.70
C ALA A 47 -0.39 10.52 -6.52
N VAL A 48 -0.49 9.92 -5.33
CA VAL A 48 -0.95 10.62 -4.12
C VAL A 48 0.16 11.55 -3.65
N THR A 49 0.01 12.85 -3.91
CA THR A 49 0.94 13.88 -3.43
C THR A 49 0.94 13.91 -1.92
N THR A 50 2.09 13.60 -1.33
CA THR A 50 2.28 13.52 0.12
C THR A 50 3.39 14.48 0.50
N ALA A 51 3.09 15.46 1.35
CA ALA A 51 4.09 16.41 1.84
C ALA A 51 5.03 15.75 2.86
N ASP A 52 6.19 16.35 3.08
CA ASP A 52 7.11 15.90 4.12
C ASP A 52 6.44 15.95 5.50
N GLY A 53 6.68 14.91 6.30
CA GLY A 53 6.07 14.71 7.62
C GLY A 53 4.58 14.36 7.60
N THR A 54 4.01 13.99 6.45
CA THR A 54 2.57 13.69 6.31
C THR A 54 2.29 12.29 5.74
N LEU A 55 1.04 11.87 5.85
CA LEU A 55 0.51 10.60 5.34
C LEU A 55 -0.32 10.80 4.07
N GLY A 56 0.05 10.09 3.02
CA GLY A 56 -0.78 9.87 1.84
C GLY A 56 -1.66 8.65 2.05
N THR A 57 -2.94 8.74 1.68
CA THR A 57 -3.91 7.65 1.85
C THR A 57 -4.40 7.15 0.50
N GLY A 58 -4.36 5.83 0.29
CA GLY A 58 -4.90 5.15 -0.88
C GLY A 58 -6.39 4.84 -0.79
N ALA A 59 -6.88 4.17 -1.83
CA ALA A 59 -8.26 3.71 -1.90
C ALA A 59 -8.53 2.56 -0.91
N THR A 60 -9.72 2.57 -0.30
CA THR A 60 -10.25 1.43 0.46
C THR A 60 -10.49 0.24 -0.46
N VAL A 61 -10.08 -0.95 -0.02
CA VAL A 61 -10.28 -2.22 -0.71
C VAL A 61 -11.15 -3.13 0.15
N ASP A 62 -12.24 -3.63 -0.45
CA ASP A 62 -13.05 -4.71 0.10
C ASP A 62 -12.55 -6.07 -0.42
N ASN A 63 -12.11 -6.92 0.50
CA ASN A 63 -11.59 -8.26 0.27
C ASN A 63 -12.48 -9.34 0.93
N SER A 64 -13.67 -8.98 1.43
CA SER A 64 -14.61 -9.91 2.08
C SER A 64 -15.09 -11.03 1.15
N THR A 65 -15.17 -10.74 -0.15
CA THR A 65 -15.60 -11.69 -1.19
C THR A 65 -14.42 -12.35 -1.90
N ALA A 66 -13.40 -11.58 -2.30
CA ALA A 66 -12.27 -12.10 -3.04
C ALA A 66 -11.38 -13.03 -2.20
N LYS A 67 -11.23 -12.71 -0.90
CA LYS A 67 -10.47 -13.47 0.10
C LYS A 67 -9.03 -13.71 -0.34
N ASN A 68 -8.41 -12.68 -0.91
CA ASN A 68 -6.98 -12.67 -1.17
C ASN A 68 -6.23 -12.74 0.16
N ILE A 69 -5.09 -13.44 0.16
CA ILE A 69 -4.30 -13.72 1.37
C ILE A 69 -2.91 -13.09 1.31
N GLY A 70 -2.61 -12.36 0.25
CA GLY A 70 -1.38 -11.59 0.13
C GLY A 70 -1.38 -10.78 -1.15
N ALA A 71 -0.40 -9.91 -1.30
CA ALA A 71 -0.18 -9.18 -2.54
C ALA A 71 1.30 -8.95 -2.83
N ASN A 72 1.65 -9.00 -4.11
CA ASN A 72 2.87 -8.38 -4.60
C ASN A 72 2.58 -6.91 -4.88
N LEU A 73 3.51 -6.03 -4.54
CA LEU A 73 3.37 -4.60 -4.76
C LEU A 73 4.51 -4.07 -5.63
N LEU A 74 4.18 -3.09 -6.45
CA LEU A 74 5.14 -2.20 -7.08
C LEU A 74 4.86 -0.79 -6.58
N VAL A 75 5.85 -0.20 -5.93
CA VAL A 75 5.75 1.13 -5.33
C VAL A 75 6.68 2.08 -6.07
N SER A 76 6.17 3.26 -6.40
CA SER A 76 6.96 4.34 -6.98
C SER A 76 6.70 5.62 -6.19
N ALA A 77 7.75 6.42 -6.01
CA ALA A 77 7.67 7.75 -5.41
C ALA A 77 8.34 8.73 -6.34
N THR A 78 7.57 9.53 -7.07
CA THR A 78 8.14 10.57 -7.94
C THR A 78 8.27 11.87 -7.15
N GLY A 79 9.49 12.39 -7.05
CA GLY A 79 9.81 13.59 -6.31
C GLY A 79 11.32 13.73 -6.14
N THR A 80 11.76 14.86 -5.61
CA THR A 80 13.16 15.09 -5.26
C THR A 80 13.25 15.24 -3.74
N GLY A 81 13.19 14.10 -3.04
CA GLY A 81 13.51 14.06 -1.62
C GLY A 81 14.94 14.54 -1.40
N THR A 82 15.20 15.07 -0.22
CA THR A 82 16.49 15.65 0.16
C THR A 82 17.15 14.91 1.33
N ALA A 83 16.38 14.15 2.13
CA ALA A 83 16.87 13.27 3.21
C ALA A 83 15.75 12.34 3.71
N GLY A 84 16.05 11.13 4.17
CA GLY A 84 15.05 10.19 4.73
C GLY A 84 14.28 9.40 3.66
N VAL A 85 13.27 8.63 4.08
CA VAL A 85 12.55 7.65 3.23
C VAL A 85 11.05 7.89 3.25
N ILE A 86 10.30 7.36 2.28
CA ILE A 86 8.86 7.14 2.47
C ILE A 86 8.61 5.68 2.86
N THR A 87 7.74 5.48 3.85
CA THR A 87 7.36 4.15 4.35
C THR A 87 5.92 3.85 3.95
N VAL A 88 5.67 2.68 3.37
CA VAL A 88 4.33 2.21 3.01
C VAL A 88 3.80 1.29 4.10
N PHE A 89 2.55 1.49 4.49
CA PHE A 89 1.84 0.70 5.49
C PHE A 89 0.59 0.06 4.90
N LEU A 90 0.19 -1.07 5.48
CA LEU A 90 -1.11 -1.70 5.29
C LEU A 90 -1.96 -1.39 6.51
N GLU A 91 -3.07 -0.69 6.32
CA GLU A 91 -4.06 -0.48 7.37
C GLU A 91 -5.26 -1.38 7.17
N PHE A 92 -5.94 -1.74 8.25
CA PHE A 92 -7.17 -2.52 8.18
C PHE A 92 -8.34 -1.81 8.86
N SER A 93 -9.54 -2.20 8.46
CA SER A 93 -10.78 -1.71 9.04
C SER A 93 -11.71 -2.89 9.33
N ASP A 94 -12.35 -2.85 10.50
CA ASP A 94 -13.34 -3.83 10.95
C ASP A 94 -14.79 -3.40 10.67
N ASP A 95 -15.00 -2.16 10.21
CA ASP A 95 -16.32 -1.56 9.98
C ASP A 95 -16.55 -1.10 8.52
N GLY A 96 -15.84 -1.72 7.58
CA GLY A 96 -16.01 -1.47 6.14
C GLY A 96 -15.35 -0.17 5.66
N GLY A 97 -14.38 0.35 6.41
CA GLY A 97 -13.58 1.54 6.05
C GLY A 97 -14.05 2.83 6.69
N THR A 98 -14.95 2.75 7.68
CA THR A 98 -15.46 3.92 8.42
C THR A 98 -14.43 4.37 9.46
N THR A 99 -13.80 3.42 10.15
CA THR A 99 -12.70 3.66 11.10
C THR A 99 -11.48 2.80 10.76
N TRP A 100 -10.32 3.31 11.16
CA TRP A 100 -8.99 2.77 10.89
C TRP A 100 -8.21 2.81 12.22
N PRO A 101 -8.23 1.72 13.01
CA PRO A 101 -7.80 1.71 14.42
C PRO A 101 -6.31 2.07 14.63
N ASP A 102 -5.51 1.87 13.59
CA ASP A 102 -4.07 2.04 13.50
C ASP A 102 -3.64 3.47 13.12
N ALA A 103 -4.59 4.41 13.04
CA ALA A 103 -4.34 5.86 13.00
C ALA A 103 -3.34 6.32 11.91
N GLN A 104 -3.36 5.68 10.74
CA GLN A 104 -2.56 5.98 9.54
C GLN A 104 -1.15 5.37 9.53
N GLU A 105 -0.76 4.64 10.59
CA GLU A 105 0.52 3.94 10.73
C GLU A 105 0.31 2.46 11.04
N GLY A 106 -0.39 1.76 10.13
CA GLY A 106 -0.66 0.32 10.22
C GLY A 106 0.59 -0.55 10.15
N ILE A 107 0.50 -1.69 9.48
CA ILE A 107 1.61 -2.64 9.43
C ILE A 107 2.62 -2.18 8.36
N PRO A 108 3.90 -1.93 8.70
CA PRO A 108 4.89 -1.50 7.72
C PRO A 108 5.17 -2.61 6.71
N ILE A 109 5.08 -2.28 5.43
CA ILE A 109 5.31 -3.21 4.32
C ILE A 109 6.73 -3.06 3.77
N GLY A 110 7.18 -1.82 3.64
CA GLY A 110 8.47 -1.49 3.07
C GLY A 110 8.69 0.02 2.99
N SER A 111 9.89 0.40 2.57
CA SER A 111 10.26 1.80 2.36
C SER A 111 11.03 1.95 1.06
N LEU A 112 11.03 3.18 0.54
CA LEU A 112 11.74 3.58 -0.67
C LEU A 112 12.19 5.03 -0.56
N ASP A 113 13.20 5.38 -1.34
CA ASP A 113 13.66 6.75 -1.46
C ASP A 113 12.76 7.53 -2.42
N ALA A 114 12.68 8.85 -2.24
CA ALA A 114 12.03 9.70 -3.23
C ALA A 114 12.83 9.67 -4.56
N GLY A 115 12.13 9.44 -5.66
CA GLY A 115 12.70 9.23 -6.99
C GLY A 115 12.73 7.76 -7.41
N ASP A 116 12.57 6.83 -6.47
CA ASP A 116 12.52 5.40 -6.78
C ASP A 116 11.26 5.03 -7.58
N SER A 117 11.42 4.04 -8.46
CA SER A 117 10.35 3.53 -9.32
C SER A 117 10.31 2.01 -9.30
N ASN A 118 9.10 1.45 -9.22
CA ASN A 118 8.84 0.01 -9.26
C ASN A 118 9.61 -0.80 -8.21
N VAL A 119 9.72 -0.26 -7.00
CA VAL A 119 10.28 -0.99 -5.85
C VAL A 119 9.31 -2.11 -5.47
N ALA A 120 9.81 -3.34 -5.52
CA ALA A 120 9.01 -4.52 -5.21
C ALA A 120 8.84 -4.67 -3.68
N MET A 121 7.59 -4.85 -3.25
CA MET A 121 7.24 -5.13 -1.85
C MET A 121 6.21 -6.27 -1.77
N THR A 122 5.93 -6.77 -0.56
CA THR A 122 4.96 -7.86 -0.36
C THR A 122 4.15 -7.61 0.90
N ALA A 123 2.82 -7.72 0.78
CA ALA A 123 1.86 -7.61 1.87
C ALA A 123 1.28 -9.00 2.22
#